data_AF-A0A356B013-F1
#
_entry.id   AF-A0A356B013-F1
#
_cell.length_a   1.000
_cell.length_b   1.000
_cell.length_c   1.000
_cell.angle_alpha   90.00
_cell.angle_beta   90.00
_cell.angle_gamma   90.00
#
_symmetry.space_group_name_H-M   'P 1'
#
loop_
_entity.id
_entity.type
_entity.pdbx_description
1 polymer ?
#
loop_
_entity_poly.entity_id
_entity_poly.type
_entity_poly.pdbx_seq_one_letter_code
_entity_poly.pdbx_strand_id
1 'polypeptide(L)'
;MDYFTVICSIIIYVENRLKTDISYKELEKETGFSIAHIRDIFVKKTEKPLSRYILERKILNAAFEISHTKETLLNIAEKYNFKNPDTFTRAFKRITGLTPSEFRKNKITVGRIKLCAGVYGVGFTSNEIQKMRGNENNE
;
A
#
# COMPACT_ATOMS: atom_id res chain seq x y z
N MET A 1 1.33 -23.86 -15.36
CA MET A 1 1.63 -22.44 -15.60
C MET A 1 2.11 -21.84 -14.30
N ASP A 2 3.36 -21.37 -14.28
CA ASP A 2 3.85 -20.59 -13.14
C ASP A 2 3.32 -19.16 -13.27
N TYR A 3 2.32 -18.81 -12.45
CA TYR A 3 1.72 -17.48 -12.44
C TYR A 3 2.63 -16.42 -11.80
N PHE A 4 3.81 -16.79 -11.33
CA PHE A 4 4.77 -15.87 -10.70
C PHE A 4 5.01 -14.62 -11.55
N THR A 5 5.32 -14.78 -12.84
CA THR A 5 5.58 -13.65 -13.76
C THR A 5 4.36 -12.72 -13.90
N VAL A 6 3.16 -13.30 -13.93
CA VAL A 6 1.90 -12.52 -14.05
C VAL A 6 1.66 -11.72 -12.77
N ILE A 7 1.83 -12.33 -11.59
CA ILE A 7 1.70 -11.66 -10.30
C ILE A 7 2.71 -10.51 -10.17
N CYS A 8 3.96 -10.74 -10.56
CA CYS A 8 4.98 -9.69 -10.52
C CYS A 8 4.66 -8.54 -11.48
N SER A 9 4.12 -8.84 -12.67
CA SER A 9 3.66 -7.80 -13.62
C SER A 9 2.51 -6.98 -13.03
N ILE A 10 1.55 -7.61 -12.36
CA ILE A 10 0.46 -6.92 -11.65
C ILE A 10 1.02 -6.02 -10.54
N ILE A 11 1.97 -6.53 -9.74
CA ILE A 11 2.61 -5.76 -8.66
C ILE A 11 3.32 -4.53 -9.23
N ILE A 12 4.14 -4.70 -10.27
CA ILE A 12 4.87 -3.61 -10.92
C ILE A 12 3.90 -2.56 -11.47
N TYR A 13 2.83 -3.01 -12.14
CA TYR A 13 1.80 -2.13 -12.68
C TYR A 13 1.15 -1.27 -11.58
N VAL A 14 0.83 -1.88 -10.43
CA VAL A 14 0.23 -1.21 -9.28
C VAL A 14 1.22 -0.22 -8.64
N GLU A 15 2.46 -0.63 -8.35
CA GLU A 15 3.44 0.24 -7.69
C GLU A 15 3.76 1.50 -8.50
N ASN A 16 3.79 1.39 -9.84
CA ASN A 16 4.03 2.52 -10.74
C ASN A 16 2.85 3.50 -10.84
N ARG A 17 1.65 3.12 -10.35
CA ARG A 17 0.39 3.89 -10.50
C ARG A 17 -0.30 4.18 -9.18
N LEU A 18 0.40 4.13 -8.04
CA LEU A 18 -0.23 4.37 -6.72
C LEU A 18 -0.77 5.79 -6.54
N LYS A 19 -0.18 6.78 -7.22
CA LYS A 19 -0.58 8.20 -7.18
C LYS A 19 -1.52 8.60 -8.32
N THR A 20 -1.78 7.69 -9.24
CA THR A 20 -2.64 7.91 -10.40
C THR A 20 -3.81 6.94 -10.36
N ASP A 21 -4.72 7.06 -11.32
CA ASP A 21 -5.80 6.08 -11.44
C ASP A 21 -5.27 4.75 -11.97
N ILE A 22 -5.75 3.67 -11.36
CA ILE A 22 -5.42 2.30 -11.75
C ILE A 22 -6.52 1.84 -12.71
N SER A 23 -6.17 1.79 -14.00
CA SER A 23 -7.07 1.29 -15.03
C SER A 23 -7.03 -0.24 -15.09
N TYR A 24 -8.16 -0.90 -14.84
CA TYR A 24 -8.25 -2.35 -15.02
C TYR A 24 -8.15 -2.75 -16.48
N LYS A 25 -8.60 -1.91 -17.42
CA LYS A 25 -8.49 -2.17 -18.86
C LYS A 25 -7.04 -2.19 -19.34
N GLU A 26 -6.22 -1.28 -18.82
CA GLU A 26 -4.77 -1.30 -19.10
C GLU A 26 -4.11 -2.52 -18.47
N LEU A 27 -4.52 -2.91 -17.25
CA LEU A 27 -3.99 -4.09 -16.59
C LEU A 27 -4.32 -5.39 -17.36
N GLU A 28 -5.52 -5.49 -17.94
CA GLU A 28 -5.90 -6.59 -18.83
C GLU A 28 -5.03 -6.62 -20.09
N LYS A 29 -4.77 -5.45 -20.69
CA LYS A 29 -3.90 -5.32 -21.87
C LYS A 29 -2.45 -5.70 -21.56
N GLU A 30 -1.93 -5.28 -20.41
CA GLU A 30 -0.55 -5.55 -19.97
C GLU A 30 -0.32 -7.04 -19.70
N THR A 31 -1.30 -7.71 -19.07
CA THR A 31 -1.16 -9.10 -18.65
C THR A 31 -1.67 -10.11 -19.68
N GLY A 32 -2.49 -9.68 -20.64
CA GLY A 32 -3.17 -10.54 -21.60
C GLY A 32 -4.33 -11.35 -21.01
N PHE A 33 -4.70 -11.11 -19.75
CA PHE A 33 -5.77 -11.82 -19.06
C PHE A 33 -6.96 -10.90 -18.75
N SER A 34 -8.15 -11.48 -18.64
CA SER A 34 -9.31 -10.74 -18.16
C SER A 34 -9.18 -10.38 -16.67
N ILE A 35 -9.83 -9.30 -16.25
CA ILE A 35 -9.78 -8.81 -14.87
C ILE A 35 -10.33 -9.84 -13.88
N ALA A 36 -11.29 -10.66 -14.31
CA ALA A 36 -11.82 -11.77 -13.52
C ALA A 36 -10.72 -12.80 -13.24
N HIS A 37 -9.97 -13.20 -14.27
CA HIS A 37 -8.86 -14.13 -14.11
C HIS A 37 -7.74 -13.53 -13.26
N ILE A 38 -7.39 -12.26 -13.50
CA ILE A 38 -6.38 -11.52 -12.71
C ILE A 38 -6.74 -11.51 -11.22
N ARG A 39 -7.99 -11.21 -10.87
CA ARG A 39 -8.42 -11.20 -9.46
C ARG A 39 -8.34 -12.59 -8.83
N ASP A 40 -8.77 -13.62 -9.56
CA ASP A 40 -8.73 -15.00 -9.10
C ASP A 40 -7.29 -15.49 -8.84
N ILE A 41 -6.38 -15.33 -9.82
CA ILE A 41 -4.97 -15.72 -9.64
C ILE A 41 -4.29 -14.90 -8.54
N PHE A 42 -4.63 -13.62 -8.41
CA PHE A 42 -4.02 -12.74 -7.41
C PHE A 42 -4.44 -13.16 -5.99
N VAL A 43 -5.71 -13.45 -5.77
CA VAL A 43 -6.19 -13.97 -4.48
C VAL A 43 -5.56 -15.33 -4.19
N LYS A 44 -5.54 -16.24 -5.16
CA LYS A 44 -4.94 -17.58 -4.99
C LYS A 44 -3.45 -17.55 -4.65
N LYS A 45 -2.72 -16.50 -5.04
CA LYS A 45 -1.27 -16.37 -4.81
C LYS A 45 -0.88 -15.46 -3.65
N THR A 46 -1.72 -14.49 -3.30
CA THR A 46 -1.41 -13.48 -2.26
C THR A 46 -2.32 -13.58 -1.04
N GLU A 47 -3.34 -14.45 -1.09
CA GLU A 47 -4.39 -14.61 -0.09
C GLU A 47 -5.18 -13.32 0.19
N LYS A 48 -5.07 -12.33 -0.71
CA LYS A 48 -5.67 -11.02 -0.56
C LYS A 48 -6.32 -10.56 -1.87
N PRO A 49 -7.49 -9.90 -1.81
CA PRO A 49 -8.06 -9.24 -2.98
C PRO A 49 -7.13 -8.16 -3.53
N LEU A 50 -7.05 -8.05 -4.86
CA LEU A 50 -6.24 -7.03 -5.53
C LEU A 50 -6.59 -5.60 -5.07
N SER A 51 -7.87 -5.29 -4.86
CA SER A 51 -8.31 -3.99 -4.36
C SER A 51 -7.78 -3.69 -2.96
N ARG A 52 -7.73 -4.70 -2.08
CA ARG A 52 -7.16 -4.59 -0.74
C ARG A 52 -5.64 -4.36 -0.82
N TYR A 53 -4.96 -5.10 -1.68
CA TYR A 53 -3.54 -4.90 -1.93
C TYR A 53 -3.25 -3.46 -2.37
N ILE A 54 -3.92 -2.97 -3.41
CA ILE A 54 -3.79 -1.59 -3.91
C ILE A 54 -3.96 -0.57 -2.78
N LEU A 55 -5.00 -0.73 -1.96
CA LEU A 55 -5.26 0.16 -0.83
C LEU A 55 -4.12 0.12 0.21
N GLU A 56 -3.65 -1.08 0.57
CA GLU A 56 -2.50 -1.27 1.48
C GLU A 56 -1.26 -0.56 0.93
N ARG A 57 -0.97 -0.71 -0.37
CA ARG A 57 0.18 -0.05 -1.02
C ARG A 57 0.07 1.48 -1.01
N LYS A 58 -1.10 2.03 -1.32
CA LYS A 58 -1.35 3.49 -1.26
C LYS A 58 -1.12 4.03 0.15
N ILE A 59 -1.67 3.37 1.17
CA ILE A 59 -1.51 3.81 2.56
C ILE A 59 -0.06 3.71 3.03
N LEU A 60 0.66 2.64 2.69
CA LEU A 60 2.06 2.50 3.09
C LEU A 60 2.94 3.60 2.46
N ASN A 61 2.71 3.93 1.18
CA ASN A 61 3.43 5.02 0.53
C ASN A 61 3.04 6.40 1.11
N ALA A 62 1.77 6.62 1.46
CA ALA A 62 1.36 7.80 2.21
C ALA A 62 2.04 7.88 3.59
N ALA A 63 2.19 6.75 4.30
CA ALA A 63 2.90 6.69 5.58
C ALA A 63 4.38 7.07 5.44
N PHE A 64 5.01 6.70 4.32
CA PHE A 64 6.37 7.15 3.98
C PHE A 64 6.44 8.66 3.82
N GLU A 65 5.54 9.26 3.05
CA GLU A 65 5.50 10.72 2.90
C GLU A 65 5.19 11.44 4.23
N ILE A 66 4.30 10.88 5.06
CA ILE A 66 3.95 11.45 6.37
C ILE A 66 5.17 11.49 7.30
N SER A 67 6.03 10.48 7.23
CA SER A 67 7.21 10.34 8.10
C SER A 67 8.44 11.10 7.60
N HIS A 68 8.55 11.32 6.28
CA HIS A 68 9.74 11.94 5.68
C HIS A 68 9.53 13.38 5.21
N THR A 69 8.29 13.88 5.23
CA THR A 69 7.97 15.25 4.77
C THR A 69 7.14 16.02 5.79
N LYS A 70 7.13 17.35 5.64
CA LYS A 70 6.28 18.27 6.42
C LYS A 70 4.95 18.60 5.73
N GLU A 71 4.64 17.90 4.65
CA GLU A 71 3.44 18.18 3.86
C GLU A 71 2.15 17.94 4.66
N THR A 72 1.08 18.65 4.33
CA THR A 72 -0.19 18.51 5.05
C THR A 72 -0.78 17.11 4.81
N LEU A 73 -1.48 16.57 5.80
CA LEU A 73 -2.12 15.26 5.67
C LEU A 73 -3.18 15.25 4.56
N LEU A 74 -3.82 16.39 4.33
CA LEU A 74 -4.79 16.59 3.24
C LEU A 74 -4.12 16.44 1.87
N ASN A 75 -3.02 17.15 1.61
CA ASN A 75 -2.32 17.08 0.33
C ASN A 75 -1.78 15.66 0.07
N ILE A 76 -1.25 15.01 1.12
CA ILE A 76 -0.80 13.62 1.00
C ILE A 76 -2.00 12.71 0.65
N ALA A 77 -3.15 12.87 1.31
CA ALA A 77 -4.34 12.07 1.00
C ALA A 77 -4.79 12.27 -0.47
N GLU A 78 -4.80 13.51 -0.95
CA GLU A 78 -5.16 13.85 -2.34
C GLU A 78 -4.22 13.19 -3.36
N LYS A 79 -2.90 13.17 -3.11
CA LYS A 79 -1.93 12.49 -3.98
C LYS A 79 -2.19 11.00 -4.19
N TYR A 80 -2.87 10.34 -3.25
CA TYR A 80 -3.23 8.92 -3.36
C TYR A 80 -4.71 8.71 -3.77
N ASN A 81 -5.35 9.75 -4.30
CA ASN A 81 -6.74 9.81 -4.77
C ASN A 81 -7.78 9.60 -3.66
N PHE A 82 -7.48 10.00 -2.42
CA PHE A 82 -8.50 10.07 -1.37
C PHE A 82 -9.19 11.44 -1.40
N LYS A 83 -10.42 11.45 -1.93
CA LYS A 83 -11.26 12.66 -2.00
C LYS A 83 -11.78 13.11 -0.62
N ASN A 84 -11.90 12.16 0.32
CA ASN A 84 -12.41 12.43 1.65
C ASN A 84 -11.33 12.10 2.72
N PRO A 85 -10.90 13.10 3.52
CA PRO A 85 -9.94 12.91 4.62
C PRO A 85 -10.35 11.87 5.67
N ASP A 86 -11.65 11.70 5.93
CA ASP A 86 -12.16 10.70 6.86
C ASP A 86 -11.97 9.28 6.31
N THR A 87 -12.20 9.11 5.01
CA THR A 87 -11.96 7.83 4.33
C THR A 87 -10.47 7.47 4.38
N PHE A 88 -9.60 8.45 4.12
CA PHE A 88 -8.16 8.27 4.26
C PHE A 88 -7.78 7.88 5.69
N THR A 89 -8.23 8.64 6.69
CA THR A 89 -7.90 8.40 8.11
C THR A 89 -8.34 7.03 8.58
N ARG A 90 -9.56 6.59 8.23
CA ARG A 90 -10.07 5.25 8.57
C ARG A 90 -9.26 4.15 7.89
N ALA A 91 -8.97 4.30 6.60
CA ALA A 91 -8.16 3.32 5.86
C ALA A 91 -6.74 3.24 6.42
N PHE A 92 -6.14 4.39 6.74
CA PHE A 92 -4.81 4.51 7.32
C PHE A 92 -4.75 3.83 8.69
N LYS A 93 -5.69 4.13 9.59
CA LYS A 93 -5.78 3.48 10.90
C LYS A 93 -5.98 1.97 10.81
N ARG A 94 -6.84 1.52 9.89
CA ARG A 94 -7.06 0.07 9.68
C ARG A 94 -5.81 -0.68 9.22
N ILE A 95 -4.93 -0.03 8.44
CA ILE A 95 -3.75 -0.68 7.87
C ILE A 95 -2.51 -0.52 8.77
N THR A 96 -2.37 0.62 9.44
CA THR A 96 -1.17 0.96 10.23
C THR A 96 -1.39 0.84 11.75
N GLY A 97 -2.64 0.71 12.20
CA GLY A 97 -3.03 0.73 13.61
C GLY A 97 -3.25 2.13 14.18
N LEU A 98 -2.72 3.18 13.56
CA LEU A 98 -2.71 4.55 14.08
C LEU A 98 -3.34 5.53 13.09
N THR A 99 -3.83 6.66 13.56
CA THR A 99 -4.24 7.76 12.66
C THR A 99 -3.01 8.40 12.00
N PRO A 100 -3.16 9.06 10.83
CA PRO A 100 -2.05 9.78 10.19
C PRO A 100 -1.35 10.79 11.11
N SER A 101 -2.11 11.48 11.96
CA SER A 101 -1.60 12.45 12.94
C SER A 101 -0.77 11.79 14.04
N GLU A 102 -1.26 10.69 14.62
CA GLU A 102 -0.52 9.90 15.61
C GLU A 102 0.76 9.31 15.01
N PHE A 103 0.66 8.79 13.78
CA PHE A 103 1.80 8.23 13.05
C PHE A 103 2.93 9.26 12.89
N ARG A 104 2.58 10.50 12.52
CA ARG A 104 3.52 11.62 12.42
C ARG A 104 4.09 12.01 13.79
N LYS A 105 3.23 12.14 14.81
CA LYS A 105 3.63 12.53 16.17
C LYS A 105 4.63 11.54 16.77
N ASN A 106 4.38 10.25 16.57
CA ASN A 106 5.20 9.16 17.11
C ASN A 106 6.51 8.94 16.33
N LYS A 107 6.74 9.70 15.23
CA LYS A 107 7.90 9.57 14.35
C LYS A 107 8.15 8.10 13.94
N ILE A 108 7.06 7.42 13.59
CA ILE A 108 7.13 6.06 13.06
C ILE A 108 7.61 6.16 11.62
N THR A 109 8.47 5.24 11.19
CA THR A 109 8.99 5.24 9.83
C THR A 109 8.58 3.98 9.08
N VAL A 110 8.70 4.02 7.77
CA VAL A 110 8.48 2.86 6.92
C VAL A 110 9.67 2.73 6.01
N GLY A 111 10.13 1.50 5.83
CA GLY A 111 11.33 1.19 5.08
C GLY A 111 11.02 0.63 3.70
N ARG A 112 12.09 0.21 3.00
CA ARG A 112 11.97 -0.55 1.75
C ARG A 112 11.85 -2.04 2.07
N ILE A 113 10.90 -2.70 1.44
CA ILE A 113 10.68 -4.14 1.50
C ILE A 113 10.69 -4.74 0.09
N LYS A 114 11.03 -6.02 -0.02
CA LYS A 114 10.94 -6.78 -1.27
C LYS A 114 9.50 -7.21 -1.51
N LEU A 115 8.93 -6.89 -2.67
CA LEU A 115 7.57 -7.25 -3.06
C LEU A 115 7.54 -8.47 -3.98
N CYS A 116 8.44 -8.51 -4.96
CA CYS A 116 8.69 -9.64 -5.86
C CYS A 116 10.20 -9.70 -6.17
N ALA A 117 10.69 -10.76 -6.84
CA ALA A 117 12.03 -10.83 -7.40
C ALA A 117 12.39 -9.54 -8.17
N GLY A 118 13.35 -8.77 -7.64
CA GLY A 118 13.81 -7.50 -8.23
C GLY A 118 12.91 -6.29 -7.98
N VAL A 119 11.74 -6.44 -7.36
CA VAL A 119 10.78 -5.35 -7.13
C VAL A 119 10.74 -5.00 -5.65
N TYR A 120 10.96 -3.72 -5.34
CA TYR A 120 10.95 -3.20 -3.98
C TYR A 120 9.91 -2.09 -3.85
N GLY A 121 9.31 -1.97 -2.67
CA GLY A 121 8.39 -0.89 -2.35
C GLY A 121 8.40 -0.56 -0.87
N VAL A 122 7.57 0.39 -0.46
CA VAL A 122 7.48 0.81 0.94
C VAL A 122 6.77 -0.25 1.79
N GLY A 123 7.24 -0.53 3.01
CA GLY A 123 6.51 -1.35 3.96
C GLY A 123 7.10 -1.28 5.38
N PHE A 124 6.42 -1.94 6.32
CA PHE A 124 6.94 -2.07 7.68
C PHE A 124 8.08 -3.09 7.70
N THR A 125 9.25 -2.67 8.17
CA THR A 125 10.37 -3.58 8.46
C THR A 125 10.16 -4.21 9.84
N SER A 126 10.77 -5.36 10.10
CA SER A 126 10.63 -6.08 11.37
C SER A 126 10.93 -5.21 12.60
N ASN A 127 11.85 -4.25 12.47
CA ASN A 127 12.20 -3.29 13.53
C ASN A 127 11.08 -2.26 13.78
N GLU A 128 10.39 -1.80 12.73
CA GLU A 128 9.28 -0.85 12.84
C GLU A 128 8.02 -1.51 13.45
N ILE A 129 7.78 -2.79 13.15
CA ILE A 129 6.66 -3.57 13.71
C ILE A 129 6.81 -3.72 15.22
N GLN A 130 8.03 -3.91 15.74
CA GLN A 130 8.29 -3.97 17.18
C GLN A 130 8.02 -2.63 17.88
N LYS A 131 8.41 -1.51 17.25
CA LYS A 131 8.17 -0.17 17.77
C LYS A 131 6.68 0.19 17.85
N MET A 132 5.86 -0.33 16.92
CA MET A 132 4.40 -0.16 16.97
C MET A 132 3.73 -1.00 18.06
N ARG A 133 4.23 -2.21 18.34
CA ARG A 133 3.69 -3.09 19.39
C ARG A 133 4.15 -2.73 20.81
N GLY A 134 5.28 -2.05 20.95
CA GLY A 134 5.84 -1.63 22.25
C GLY A 134 5.14 -0.44 22.91
N ASN A 135 4.25 0.28 22.19
CA ASN A 135 3.55 1.46 22.71
C ASN A 135 2.18 1.16 23.35
N GLU A 136 1.75 -0.11 23.42
CA GLU A 136 0.49 -0.50 24.08
C GLU A 136 0.62 -0.73 25.60
N ASN A 137 1.81 -0.56 26.20
CA ASN A 137 2.06 -0.90 27.62
C ASN A 137 2.52 0.27 28.52
N ASN A 138 2.31 1.53 28.11
CA ASN A 138 2.62 2.68 28.98
C ASN A 138 1.48 3.70 28.95
N GLU A 139 0.36 3.36 29.59
CA GLU A 139 -0.57 4.30 30.24
C GLU A 139 -1.01 3.71 31.58
#